data_AF-A0A7H0VH15-F1
#
_entry.id   AF-A0A7H0VH15-F1
#
_cell.length_a   1.000
_cell.length_b   1.000
_cell.length_c   1.000
_cell.angle_alpha   90.00
_cell.angle_beta   90.00
_cell.angle_gamma   90.00
#
_symmetry.space_group_name_H-M   'P 1'
#
loop_
_entity.id
_entity.type
_entity.pdbx_description
1 polymer ?
#
loop_
_entity_poly.entity_id
_entity_poly.type
_entity_poly.pdbx_seq_one_letter_code
_entity_poly.pdbx_strand_id
1 'polypeptide(L)'
;MQDYRKKAETICENIRKIRELKGWTRDHLAAELNLSPSGYGKIERGEVELTLSKLYQISIVLETEVDQILNLNPDQILNSKEESPKEEVVHHLKPSLNQDTLLVKYVLLLEEKVQKMEASFGLGRHAI
;
A
#
# COMPACT_ATOMS: atom_id res chain seq x y z
N MET A 1 25.24 -13.59 -11.63
CA MET A 1 25.21 -13.17 -10.21
C MET A 1 25.43 -11.67 -10.01
N GLN A 2 26.39 -11.04 -10.69
CA GLN A 2 26.63 -9.57 -10.59
C GLN A 2 25.38 -8.70 -10.83
N ASP A 3 24.53 -9.11 -11.77
CA ASP A 3 23.34 -8.37 -12.19
C ASP A 3 22.27 -8.26 -11.09
N TYR A 4 22.00 -9.37 -10.37
CA TYR A 4 21.03 -9.38 -9.28
C TYR A 4 21.42 -8.48 -8.11
N ARG A 5 22.72 -8.42 -7.79
CA ARG A 5 23.21 -7.55 -6.73
C ARG A 5 23.04 -6.08 -7.10
N LYS A 6 23.37 -5.71 -8.33
CA LYS A 6 23.15 -4.35 -8.84
C LYS A 6 21.66 -3.97 -8.83
N LYS A 7 20.78 -4.91 -9.19
CA LYS A 7 19.32 -4.70 -9.10
C LYS A 7 18.85 -4.50 -7.66
N ALA A 8 19.37 -5.27 -6.71
CA ALA A 8 19.07 -5.09 -5.28
C ALA A 8 19.53 -3.72 -4.75
N GLU A 9 20.76 -3.29 -5.09
CA GLU A 9 21.27 -1.95 -4.76
C GLU A 9 20.37 -0.84 -5.34
N THR A 10 19.88 -1.03 -6.58
CA THR A 10 18.94 -0.10 -7.22
C THR A 10 17.60 -0.03 -6.47
N ILE A 11 17.09 -1.15 -5.99
CA ILE A 11 15.84 -1.20 -5.20
C ILE A 11 16.00 -0.43 -3.88
N CYS A 12 17.13 -0.60 -3.19
CA CYS A 12 17.44 0.14 -1.96
C CYS A 12 17.53 1.66 -2.21
N GLU A 13 18.14 2.07 -3.32
CA GLU A 13 18.21 3.47 -3.73
C GLU A 13 16.82 4.03 -4.10
N ASN A 14 15.95 3.22 -4.69
CA ASN A 14 14.57 3.63 -5.00
C ASN A 14 13.75 3.89 -3.74
N ILE A 15 13.89 3.05 -2.70
CA ILE A 15 13.27 3.29 -1.37
C ILE A 15 13.67 4.67 -0.84
N ARG A 16 14.97 5.00 -0.93
CA ARG A 16 15.48 6.29 -0.51
C ARG A 16 14.86 7.45 -1.29
N LYS A 17 14.84 7.35 -2.62
CA LYS A 17 14.29 8.39 -3.50
C LYS A 17 12.81 8.64 -3.22
N ILE A 18 12.00 7.59 -3.11
CA ILE A 18 10.58 7.71 -2.79
C ILE A 18 10.39 8.41 -1.43
N ARG A 19 11.17 8.01 -0.42
CA ARG A 19 11.12 8.64 0.90
C ARG A 19 11.44 10.14 0.82
N GLU A 20 12.51 10.51 0.13
CA GLU A 20 12.93 11.91 -0.03
C GLU A 20 11.89 12.74 -0.81
N LEU A 21 11.28 12.16 -1.85
CA LEU A 21 10.23 12.81 -2.63
C LEU A 21 8.97 13.08 -1.81
N LYS A 22 8.65 12.21 -0.86
CA LYS A 22 7.54 12.40 0.09
C LYS A 22 7.91 13.23 1.32
N GLY A 23 9.15 13.70 1.40
CA GLY A 23 9.61 14.60 2.47
C GLY A 23 9.79 13.92 3.83
N TRP A 24 9.85 12.58 3.88
CA TRP A 24 9.98 11.86 5.14
C TRP A 24 11.43 11.74 5.61
N THR A 25 11.62 11.86 6.91
CA THR A 25 12.94 11.66 7.54
C THR A 25 13.23 10.17 7.71
N ARG A 26 14.52 9.82 7.83
CA ARG A 26 14.91 8.45 8.20
C ARG A 26 14.39 8.05 9.57
N ASP A 27 14.36 8.99 10.52
CA ASP A 27 13.88 8.73 11.87
C ASP A 27 12.38 8.38 11.87
N HIS A 28 11.58 9.07 11.05
CA HIS A 28 10.17 8.77 10.89
C HIS A 28 9.94 7.34 10.36
N LEU A 29 10.57 6.99 9.23
CA LEU A 29 10.42 5.65 8.63
C LEU A 29 10.98 4.55 9.55
N ALA A 30 12.07 4.83 10.26
CA ALA A 30 12.63 3.90 11.22
C ALA A 30 11.65 3.63 12.37
N ALA A 31 11.01 4.66 12.92
CA ALA A 31 10.01 4.52 13.97
C ALA A 31 8.82 3.67 13.52
N GLU A 32 8.22 3.98 12.36
CA GLU A 32 7.09 3.23 11.79
C GLU A 32 7.44 1.75 11.51
N LEU A 33 8.68 1.47 11.13
CA LEU A 33 9.15 0.11 10.84
C LEU A 33 9.70 -0.63 12.08
N ASN A 34 9.63 -0.02 13.27
CA ASN A 34 10.24 -0.52 14.50
C ASN A 34 11.74 -0.85 14.34
N LEU A 35 12.48 0.06 13.71
CA LEU A 35 13.92 -0.01 13.48
C LEU A 35 14.63 1.16 14.15
N SER A 36 15.94 1.01 14.37
CA SER A 36 16.78 2.17 14.67
C SER A 36 17.01 3.00 13.40
N PRO A 37 17.24 4.33 13.51
CA PRO A 37 17.60 5.16 12.37
C PRO A 37 18.81 4.63 11.58
N SER A 38 19.80 4.10 12.31
CA SER A 38 20.96 3.42 11.72
C SER A 38 20.54 2.16 10.94
N GLY A 39 19.69 1.32 11.53
CA GLY A 39 19.17 0.11 10.90
C GLY A 39 18.43 0.39 9.60
N TYR A 40 17.53 1.38 9.60
CA TYR A 40 16.86 1.81 8.37
C TYR A 40 17.85 2.40 7.35
N GLY A 41 18.81 3.21 7.79
CA GLY A 41 19.84 3.76 6.92
C GLY A 41 20.71 2.68 6.23
N LYS A 42 20.96 1.54 6.88
CA LYS A 42 21.67 0.40 6.26
C LYS A 42 20.87 -0.20 5.10
N ILE A 43 19.54 -0.22 5.20
CA ILE A 43 18.66 -0.71 4.13
C ILE A 43 18.81 0.19 2.91
N GLU A 44 18.69 1.50 3.07
CA GLU A 44 18.80 2.45 1.95
C GLU A 44 20.16 2.38 1.24
N ARG A 45 21.24 2.08 1.98
CA ARG A 45 22.59 1.94 1.42
C ARG A 45 22.87 0.55 0.83
N GLY A 46 21.94 -0.39 0.93
CA GLY A 46 22.13 -1.77 0.49
C GLY A 46 23.17 -2.55 1.32
N GLU A 47 23.45 -2.11 2.55
CA GLU A 47 24.42 -2.76 3.45
C GLU A 47 23.86 -4.01 4.14
N VAL A 48 22.53 -4.16 4.12
CA VAL A 48 21.81 -5.32 4.63
C VAL A 48 20.91 -5.88 3.55
N GLU A 49 20.75 -7.20 3.54
CA GLU A 49 19.82 -7.84 2.61
C GLU A 49 18.38 -7.41 2.89
N LEU A 50 17.71 -6.91 1.85
CA LEU A 50 16.31 -6.56 1.91
C LEU A 50 15.45 -7.80 1.66
N THR A 51 14.75 -8.25 2.69
CA THR A 51 13.79 -9.36 2.55
C THR A 51 12.51 -8.89 1.87
N LEU A 52 11.80 -9.81 1.20
CA LEU A 52 10.52 -9.49 0.56
C LEU A 52 9.48 -8.98 1.57
N SER A 53 9.40 -9.58 2.75
CA SER A 53 8.51 -9.13 3.83
C SER A 53 8.81 -7.67 4.24
N LYS A 54 10.10 -7.33 4.39
CA LYS A 54 10.50 -5.96 4.73
C LYS A 54 10.19 -4.98 3.60
N LEU A 55 10.34 -5.37 2.34
CA LEU A 55 9.95 -4.56 1.19
C LEU A 55 8.45 -4.20 1.22
N TYR A 56 7.57 -5.16 1.51
CA TYR A 56 6.13 -4.89 1.66
C TYR A 56 5.82 -3.97 2.85
N GLN A 57 6.50 -4.16 3.99
CA GLN A 57 6.35 -3.24 5.12
C GLN A 57 6.76 -1.81 4.75
N ILE A 58 7.90 -1.67 4.07
CA ILE A 58 8.38 -0.38 3.59
C ILE A 58 7.40 0.23 2.59
N SER A 59 6.80 -0.55 1.69
CA SER A 59 5.85 -0.01 0.71
C SER A 59 4.58 0.54 1.37
N ILE A 60 4.11 -0.12 2.44
CA ILE A 60 2.96 0.34 3.23
C ILE A 60 3.28 1.67 3.90
N VAL A 61 4.41 1.76 4.62
CA VAL A 61 4.80 3.00 5.31
C VAL A 61 5.11 4.11 4.30
N LEU A 62 5.66 3.76 3.14
CA LEU A 62 5.90 4.71 2.07
C LEU A 62 4.64 5.04 1.24
N GLU A 63 3.48 4.46 1.57
CA GLU A 63 2.21 4.62 0.84
C GLU A 63 2.42 4.54 -0.68
N THR A 64 3.09 3.48 -1.12
CA THR A 64 3.50 3.26 -2.51
C THR A 64 3.36 1.79 -2.86
N GLU A 65 3.20 1.48 -4.14
CA GLU A 65 3.16 0.10 -4.58
C GLU A 65 4.57 -0.50 -4.65
N VAL A 66 4.70 -1.79 -4.38
CA VAL A 66 5.98 -2.51 -4.51
C VAL A 66 6.53 -2.39 -5.94
N ASP A 67 5.67 -2.40 -6.96
CA ASP A 67 6.10 -2.24 -8.36
C ASP A 67 6.80 -0.91 -8.60
N GLN A 68 6.32 0.19 -8.00
CA GLN A 68 6.97 1.49 -8.07
C GLN A 68 8.35 1.49 -7.43
N ILE A 69 8.54 0.75 -6.32
CA ILE A 69 9.86 0.58 -5.70
C ILE A 69 10.80 -0.23 -6.61
N LEU A 70 10.29 -1.29 -7.25
CA LEU A 70 11.09 -2.19 -8.09
C LEU A 70 11.48 -1.57 -9.44
N ASN A 71 10.58 -0.76 -10.00
CA ASN A 71 10.64 -0.23 -11.36
C ASN A 71 10.54 1.30 -11.39
N LEU A 72 11.10 1.96 -10.36
CA LEU A 72 11.05 3.41 -10.22
C LEU A 72 11.54 4.11 -11.48
N ASN A 73 10.62 4.79 -12.18
CA ASN A 73 10.93 5.67 -13.28
C ASN A 73 10.85 7.12 -12.77
N PRO A 74 11.98 7.83 -12.60
CA PRO A 74 11.98 9.19 -12.05
C PRO A 74 11.13 10.17 -12.86
N ASP A 75 10.98 9.95 -14.17
CA ASP A 75 10.17 10.80 -15.05
C ASP A 75 8.66 10.67 -14.78
N GLN A 76 8.21 9.53 -14.24
CA GLN A 76 6.80 9.31 -13.90
C GLN A 76 6.38 9.95 -12.57
N ILE A 77 7.33 10.19 -11.67
CA ILE A 77 7.03 10.71 -10.32
C ILE A 77 6.83 12.23 -10.34
N LEU A 78 7.45 12.93 -11.29
CA LEU A 78 7.31 14.39 -11.42
C LEU A 78 5.95 14.81 -11.99
N ASN A 79 5.30 13.95 -12.78
CA ASN A 79 4.01 14.22 -13.43
C ASN A 79 2.78 13.95 -12.55
N SER A 80 2.95 13.45 -11.31
CA SER A 80 1.83 13.18 -10.39
C SER A 80 1.63 14.27 -9.33
N LYS A 81 2.38 15.38 -9.40
CA LYS A 81 2.03 16.60 -8.69
C LYS A 81 0.88 17.28 -9.44
N GLU A 82 -0.28 17.25 -8.81
CA GLU A 82 -1.57 17.86 -9.22
C GLU A 82 -2.55 16.93 -9.93
N GLU A 83 -3.25 16.09 -9.17
CA GLU A 83 -4.69 15.93 -9.35
C GLU A 83 -5.38 15.84 -7.98
N SER A 84 -6.16 16.87 -7.66
CA SER A 84 -7.22 16.78 -6.65
C SER A 84 -8.30 15.83 -7.18
N PRO A 85 -8.96 14.99 -6.36
CA PRO A 85 -9.93 14.03 -6.90
C PRO A 85 -11.13 14.75 -7.54
N LYS A 86 -11.30 14.58 -8.85
CA LYS A 86 -12.58 14.78 -9.54
C LYS A 86 -13.05 13.43 -10.08
N GLU A 87 -14.29 13.11 -9.75
CA GLU A 87 -15.03 11.91 -10.13
C GLU A 87 -15.29 11.85 -11.65
N GLU A 88 -15.07 10.67 -12.27
CA GLU A 88 -15.84 9.99 -13.36
C GLU A 88 -14.96 8.85 -13.97
N VAL A 89 -15.12 7.54 -13.70
CA VAL A 89 -16.13 6.55 -14.20
C VAL A 89 -15.93 6.31 -15.72
N VAL A 90 -15.50 5.17 -16.32
CA VAL A 90 -15.38 3.72 -16.02
C VAL A 90 -14.42 3.02 -17.01
N HIS A 91 -14.05 1.76 -16.67
CA HIS A 91 -13.68 0.61 -17.52
C HIS A 91 -12.19 0.59 -17.97
N HIS A 92 -11.33 -0.41 -17.69
CA HIS A 92 -11.50 -1.87 -17.70
C HIS A 92 -10.45 -2.58 -16.80
N LEU A 93 -10.91 -3.41 -15.85
CA LEU A 93 -10.29 -4.60 -15.23
C LEU A 93 -8.80 -4.61 -14.80
N LYS A 94 -8.56 -4.33 -13.52
CA LYS A 94 -7.85 -5.24 -12.57
C LYS A 94 -8.53 -5.15 -11.20
N PRO A 95 -8.75 -6.26 -10.48
CA PRO A 95 -9.30 -6.22 -9.13
C PRO A 95 -8.21 -5.72 -8.18
N SER A 96 -8.09 -4.40 -8.09
CA SER A 96 -7.41 -3.77 -6.97
C SER A 96 -8.16 -4.18 -5.71
N LEU A 97 -7.41 -4.56 -4.68
CA LEU A 97 -7.94 -4.93 -3.36
C LEU A 97 -8.39 -3.63 -2.67
N ASN A 98 -9.43 -3.00 -3.22
CA ASN A 98 -9.96 -1.74 -2.72
C ASN A 98 -10.63 -2.02 -1.38
N GLN A 99 -10.37 -1.17 -0.39
CA GLN A 99 -11.13 -1.16 0.87
C GLN A 99 -12.64 -1.15 0.60
N ASP A 100 -13.07 -0.53 -0.50
CA ASP A 100 -14.45 -0.53 -1.00
C ASP A 100 -14.99 -1.93 -1.30
N THR A 101 -14.21 -2.83 -1.90
CA THR A 101 -14.65 -4.20 -2.22
C THR A 101 -14.84 -5.03 -0.95
N LEU A 102 -13.93 -4.86 0.03
CA LEU A 102 -14.02 -5.50 1.35
C LEU A 102 -15.21 -4.96 2.13
N LEU A 103 -15.44 -3.65 2.11
CA LEU A 103 -16.54 -2.99 2.80
C LEU A 103 -17.89 -3.41 2.20
N VAL A 104 -18.01 -3.43 0.87
CA VAL A 104 -19.22 -3.90 0.17
C VAL A 104 -19.49 -5.38 0.50
N LYS A 105 -18.46 -6.23 0.52
CA LYS A 105 -18.61 -7.63 0.92
C LYS A 105 -19.04 -7.77 2.39
N TYR A 106 -18.54 -6.90 3.27
CA TYR A 106 -18.90 -6.88 4.68
C TYR A 106 -20.35 -6.41 4.89
N VAL A 107 -20.80 -5.39 4.16
CA VAL A 107 -22.21 -4.91 4.18
C VAL A 107 -23.16 -6.02 3.73
N LEU A 108 -22.89 -6.67 2.60
CA LEU A 108 -23.73 -7.77 2.10
C LEU A 108 -23.81 -8.94 3.10
N LEU A 109 -22.70 -9.27 3.76
CA LEU A 109 -22.66 -10.32 4.78
C LEU A 109 -23.47 -9.93 6.02
N LEU A 110 -23.43 -8.66 6.42
CA LEU A 110 -24.24 -8.16 7.54
C LEU A 110 -25.72 -8.18 7.20
N GLU A 111 -26.12 -7.76 6.00
CA GLU A 111 -27.51 -7.82 5.54
C GLU A 111 -28.05 -9.25 5.54
N GLU A 112 -27.27 -10.23 5.06
CA GLU A 112 -27.66 -11.65 5.08
C GLU A 112 -27.82 -12.15 6.53
N LYS A 113 -26.92 -11.75 7.44
CA LYS A 113 -27.04 -12.11 8.86
C LYS A 113 -28.24 -11.46 9.53
N VAL A 114 -28.57 -10.22 9.18
CA VAL A 114 -29.76 -9.52 9.68
C VAL A 114 -31.01 -10.24 9.19
N GLN A 115 -31.11 -10.61 7.90
CA GLN A 115 -32.25 -11.35 7.38
C GLN A 115 -32.44 -12.71 8.08
N LYS A 116 -31.34 -13.44 8.32
CA LYS A 116 -31.38 -14.70 9.07
C LYS A 116 -31.83 -14.49 10.52
N MET A 117 -31.41 -13.39 11.15
CA MET A 117 -31.83 -13.03 12.50
C MET A 117 -33.33 -12.68 12.52
N GLU A 118 -33.81 -11.81 11.64
CA GLU A 118 -35.22 -11.45 11.51
C GLU A 118 -36.12 -12.68 11.26
N ALA A 119 -35.66 -13.59 10.40
CA ALA A 119 -36.35 -14.86 10.14
C ALA A 119 -36.42 -15.77 11.39
N SER A 120 -35.42 -15.72 12.27
CA SER A 120 -35.41 -16.49 13.53
C SER A 120 -36.26 -15.85 14.64
N PHE A 121 -36.42 -14.53 14.64
CA PHE A 121 -37.21 -13.79 15.62
C PHE A 121 -38.66 -13.51 15.17
N GLY A 122 -39.03 -13.88 13.94
CA GLY A 122 -40.40 -13.73 13.43
C GLY A 122 -40.85 -12.27 13.21
N LEU A 123 -39.92 -11.32 13.21
CA LEU A 123 -40.21 -9.90 12.99
C LEU A 123 -40.20 -9.59 11.49
N GLY A 124 -41.16 -10.16 10.77
CA GLY A 124 -41.52 -9.71 9.43
C GLY A 124 -42.20 -8.34 9.49
N ARG A 125 -41.65 -7.39 8.73
CA ARG A 125 -42.15 -6.04 8.43
C ARG A 125 -43.63 -5.84 8.80
N HIS A 126 -43.91 -5.15 9.90
CA HIS A 126 -45.19 -4.46 10.05
C HIS A 126 -45.14 -3.24 9.15
N ALA A 127 -45.77 -3.36 7.99
CA ALA A 127 -46.11 -2.24 7.14
C ALA A 127 -47.02 -1.28 7.93
N ILE A 128 -46.60 -0.02 8.04
CA ILE A 128 -47.49 1.15 8.17
C ILE A 128 -46.94 2.19 7.20
#